data_AF-A0A7J4QQ57-F1
#
_entry.id   AF-A0A7J4QQ57-F1
#
_cell.length_a   1.000
_cell.length_b   1.000
_cell.length_c   1.000
_cell.angle_alpha   90.00
_cell.angle_beta   90.00
_cell.angle_gamma   90.00
#
_symmetry.space_group_name_H-M   'P 1'
#
loop_
_entity.id
_entity.type
_entity.pdbx_description
1 polymer ?
#
loop_
_entity_poly.entity_id
_entity_poly.type
_entity_poly.pdbx_seq_one_letter_code
_entity_poly.pdbx_strand_id
1 'polypeptide(L)'
;DAVDDFPLDATQWLDSDGDGYGDNWADTSWNASRMSEWTGVFIANATQPDYCPDVLGNSTADAYFGCLDQDGNGIADVFEQDDSNETNETNETTLPVDSDNDGVSDVEDNCPGTAQGAIVDENGCVQVESSEEETNTALESFFSGEGGVVTTTVGVGAILLALFTLLQTNAVAAMLPDTFRWVQVLRKNSKLTKEERNELTYLQSLVQAYHANPEELAEELVDLKGDITARFTNNQIKKETREKLFILIGELQASTPSELYQIAHNEAYFGLSEVIDTGDRSKLLDEKLAMTTSDGNHEMSIAPSIHSQGELDDKGTYWIEWPGNSGTWYYRYAPEHEWTKFEG
;
A
#
# COMPACT_ATOMS: atom_id res chain seq x y z
N ASP A 1 21.55 -0.59 -37.03
CA ASP A 1 20.30 -0.27 -36.33
C ASP A 1 20.06 -1.32 -35.29
N ALA A 2 20.29 -0.98 -34.03
CA ALA A 2 19.62 -1.69 -32.95
C ALA A 2 18.14 -1.35 -33.13
N VAL A 3 17.33 -2.38 -33.37
CA VAL A 3 15.88 -2.24 -33.32
C VAL A 3 15.57 -2.09 -31.83
N ASP A 4 14.79 -1.07 -31.50
CA ASP A 4 14.27 -0.88 -30.15
C ASP A 4 13.42 -2.12 -29.77
N ASP A 5 13.84 -2.85 -28.74
CA ASP A 5 13.19 -4.07 -28.29
C ASP A 5 11.85 -3.79 -27.59
N PHE A 6 11.64 -2.55 -27.13
CA PHE A 6 10.40 -2.09 -26.48
C PHE A 6 9.80 -0.83 -27.14
N PRO A 7 9.33 -0.89 -28.40
CA PRO A 7 8.86 0.30 -29.14
C PRO A 7 7.66 1.05 -28.54
N LEU A 8 6.99 0.46 -27.55
CA LEU A 8 5.82 1.04 -26.86
C LEU A 8 6.17 1.57 -25.45
N ASP A 9 7.38 1.34 -24.97
CA ASP A 9 7.86 1.76 -23.66
C ASP A 9 9.04 2.71 -23.86
N ALA A 10 8.82 4.01 -23.70
CA ALA A 10 9.90 5.00 -23.89
C ALA A 10 11.01 4.90 -22.82
N THR A 11 10.83 4.08 -21.79
CA THR A 11 11.80 3.90 -20.70
C THR A 11 12.69 2.68 -20.88
N GLN A 12 12.35 1.78 -21.82
CA GLN A 12 13.11 0.60 -22.18
C GLN A 12 13.42 0.62 -23.68
N TRP A 13 14.58 0.13 -24.10
CA TRP A 13 14.92 0.08 -25.53
C TRP A 13 15.90 -1.02 -25.90
N LEU A 14 16.42 -1.74 -24.91
CA LEU A 14 17.34 -2.85 -25.07
C LEU A 14 16.91 -3.96 -24.11
N ASP A 15 16.85 -5.17 -24.66
CA ASP A 15 16.70 -6.44 -23.94
C ASP A 15 17.95 -7.28 -24.28
N SER A 16 18.95 -7.24 -23.41
CA SER A 16 20.27 -7.76 -23.75
C SER A 16 20.34 -9.28 -23.83
N ASP A 17 19.52 -10.00 -23.06
CA ASP A 17 19.46 -11.46 -23.07
C ASP A 17 18.22 -12.03 -23.77
N GLY A 18 17.19 -11.22 -24.01
CA GLY A 18 16.01 -11.56 -24.80
C GLY A 18 14.88 -12.20 -24.01
N ASP A 19 14.80 -11.96 -22.70
CA ASP A 19 13.79 -12.55 -21.82
C ASP A 19 12.48 -11.75 -21.71
N GLY A 20 12.45 -10.54 -22.28
CA GLY A 20 11.30 -9.65 -22.31
C GLY A 20 11.27 -8.60 -21.20
N TYR A 21 12.32 -8.48 -20.39
CA TYR A 21 12.55 -7.39 -19.45
C TYR A 21 13.62 -6.43 -19.99
N GLY A 22 13.50 -5.15 -19.65
CA GLY A 22 14.37 -4.12 -20.25
C GLY A 22 15.55 -3.75 -19.35
N ASP A 23 16.73 -3.56 -19.92
CA ASP A 23 17.97 -3.37 -19.17
C ASP A 23 18.00 -2.10 -18.29
N ASN A 24 17.21 -1.08 -18.62
CA ASN A 24 17.21 0.19 -17.90
C ASN A 24 16.50 0.07 -16.56
N TRP A 25 17.02 0.76 -15.54
CA TRP A 25 16.46 0.68 -14.19
C TRP A 25 16.06 2.01 -13.59
N ALA A 26 15.09 1.96 -12.68
CA ALA A 26 14.59 3.11 -11.94
C ALA A 26 14.97 3.09 -10.46
N ASP A 27 15.32 1.91 -9.93
CA ASP A 27 15.64 1.77 -8.51
C ASP A 27 17.04 2.31 -8.22
N THR A 28 17.09 3.43 -7.51
CA THR A 28 18.34 4.05 -7.10
C THR A 28 19.17 3.18 -6.17
N SER A 29 18.56 2.21 -5.47
CA SER A 29 19.27 1.26 -4.61
C SER A 29 20.24 0.39 -5.42
N TRP A 30 19.93 0.14 -6.71
CA TRP A 30 20.77 -0.64 -7.62
C TRP A 30 21.96 0.15 -8.16
N ASN A 31 21.99 1.49 -8.01
CA ASN A 31 23.09 2.31 -8.51
C ASN A 31 24.46 1.92 -7.91
N ALA A 32 24.47 1.37 -6.70
CA ALA A 32 25.70 0.91 -6.06
C ALA A 32 26.23 -0.41 -6.66
N SER A 33 25.34 -1.31 -7.09
CA SER A 33 25.69 -2.58 -7.73
C SER A 33 25.91 -2.43 -9.24
N ARG A 34 25.22 -1.48 -9.89
CA ARG A 34 25.26 -1.20 -11.33
C ARG A 34 26.31 -0.13 -11.66
N MET A 35 27.58 -0.54 -11.65
CA MET A 35 28.72 0.31 -12.01
C MET A 35 28.70 0.75 -13.49
N SER A 36 29.60 1.66 -13.90
CA SER A 36 29.66 2.23 -15.27
C SER A 36 29.77 1.21 -16.43
N GLU A 37 30.06 -0.07 -16.16
CA GLU A 37 30.15 -1.14 -17.16
C GLU A 37 28.93 -2.06 -17.18
N TRP A 38 27.94 -1.79 -16.33
CA TRP A 38 26.74 -2.60 -16.19
C TRP A 38 25.73 -2.30 -17.33
N THR A 39 25.00 -3.32 -17.76
CA THR A 39 24.13 -3.29 -18.95
C THR A 39 22.89 -2.41 -18.73
N GLY A 40 22.59 -1.47 -19.62
CA GLY A 40 21.48 -0.52 -19.45
C GLY A 40 21.87 0.78 -18.73
N VAL A 41 20.90 1.66 -18.48
CA VAL A 41 21.12 2.95 -17.79
C VAL A 41 20.01 3.27 -16.78
N PHE A 42 20.34 4.13 -15.81
CA PHE A 42 19.34 4.65 -14.89
C PHE A 42 18.37 5.60 -15.60
N ILE A 43 17.08 5.29 -15.59
CA ILE A 43 15.98 6.12 -16.08
C ILE A 43 14.93 6.25 -14.98
N ALA A 44 14.65 7.49 -14.58
CA ALA A 44 13.61 7.76 -13.61
C ALA A 44 12.26 7.25 -14.14
N ASN A 45 11.67 6.29 -13.43
CA ASN A 45 10.43 5.57 -13.78
C ASN A 45 10.57 4.53 -14.91
N ALA A 46 11.75 3.96 -15.13
CA ALA A 46 11.89 2.74 -15.92
C ALA A 46 10.88 1.66 -15.49
N THR A 47 10.10 1.16 -16.44
CA THR A 47 9.10 0.13 -16.20
C THR A 47 9.67 -1.25 -16.45
N GLN A 48 9.34 -2.20 -15.55
CA GLN A 48 9.77 -3.61 -15.62
C GLN A 48 11.27 -3.78 -15.92
N PRO A 49 12.15 -3.21 -15.08
CA PRO A 49 13.58 -3.32 -15.28
C PRO A 49 14.04 -4.75 -15.05
N ASP A 50 14.91 -5.23 -15.92
CA ASP A 50 15.58 -6.52 -15.75
C ASP A 50 16.64 -6.39 -14.66
N TYR A 51 16.55 -7.28 -13.66
CA TYR A 51 17.53 -7.38 -12.58
C TYR A 51 18.81 -8.12 -13.03
N CYS A 52 18.69 -9.05 -13.97
CA CYS A 52 19.76 -9.90 -14.48
C CYS A 52 19.96 -9.81 -16.03
N PRO A 53 20.26 -8.63 -16.63
CA PRO A 53 20.23 -8.38 -18.10
C PRO A 53 21.16 -9.20 -18.99
N ASP A 54 22.04 -9.98 -18.40
CA ASP A 54 22.98 -10.84 -19.12
C ASP A 54 22.58 -12.34 -18.99
N VAL A 55 21.46 -12.64 -18.33
CA VAL A 55 21.04 -13.98 -17.92
C VAL A 55 19.54 -14.15 -18.12
N LEU A 56 19.18 -14.78 -19.25
CA LEU A 56 17.82 -15.19 -19.57
C LEU A 56 17.03 -15.69 -18.36
N GLY A 57 16.04 -14.92 -17.94
CA GLY A 57 15.23 -15.18 -16.76
C GLY A 57 13.73 -15.33 -17.01
N ASN A 58 13.01 -15.64 -15.94
CA ASN A 58 11.55 -15.78 -15.95
C ASN A 58 10.90 -15.33 -14.63
N SER A 59 11.67 -14.77 -13.70
CA SER A 59 11.16 -14.22 -12.45
C SER A 59 10.22 -13.04 -12.71
N THR A 60 9.13 -12.96 -11.92
CA THR A 60 8.03 -12.01 -12.13
C THR A 60 7.59 -11.24 -10.89
N ALA A 61 8.25 -11.42 -9.74
CA ALA A 61 7.87 -10.87 -8.44
C ALA A 61 8.96 -9.99 -7.80
N ASP A 62 8.58 -9.28 -6.73
CA ASP A 62 9.45 -8.50 -5.84
C ASP A 62 10.36 -7.46 -6.50
N ALA A 63 9.98 -6.98 -7.69
CA ALA A 63 10.76 -6.06 -8.51
C ALA A 63 12.13 -6.61 -8.98
N TYR A 64 12.35 -7.92 -8.85
CA TYR A 64 13.52 -8.65 -9.36
C TYR A 64 13.15 -9.42 -10.62
N PHE A 65 12.70 -8.70 -11.65
CA PHE A 65 12.29 -9.29 -12.92
C PHE A 65 13.49 -9.78 -13.73
N GLY A 66 13.29 -10.75 -14.62
CA GLY A 66 14.29 -11.16 -15.61
C GLY A 66 15.48 -11.97 -15.08
N CYS A 67 15.36 -12.54 -13.89
CA CYS A 67 16.33 -13.50 -13.37
C CYS A 67 15.82 -14.94 -13.47
N LEU A 68 16.73 -15.90 -13.37
CA LEU A 68 16.39 -17.33 -13.37
C LEU A 68 15.48 -17.66 -12.18
N ASP A 69 14.33 -18.28 -12.48
CA ASP A 69 13.35 -18.80 -11.51
C ASP A 69 13.03 -20.25 -11.92
N GLN A 70 13.71 -21.19 -11.27
CA GLN A 70 13.70 -22.60 -11.63
C GLN A 70 12.40 -23.32 -11.24
N ASP A 71 11.75 -22.90 -10.15
CA ASP A 71 10.55 -23.54 -9.63
C ASP A 71 9.25 -22.91 -10.16
N GLY A 72 9.34 -21.70 -10.72
CA GLY A 72 8.26 -20.94 -11.33
C GLY A 72 7.35 -20.26 -10.32
N ASN A 73 7.81 -20.03 -9.09
CA ASN A 73 7.03 -19.36 -8.04
C ASN A 73 6.95 -17.82 -8.23
N GLY A 74 7.75 -17.27 -9.15
CA GLY A 74 7.82 -15.86 -9.52
C GLY A 74 8.99 -15.11 -8.88
N ILE A 75 9.65 -15.67 -7.87
CA ILE A 75 10.84 -15.11 -7.20
C ILE A 75 12.07 -15.70 -7.89
N ALA A 76 13.12 -14.90 -8.07
CA ALA A 76 14.35 -15.41 -8.68
C ALA A 76 15.12 -16.32 -7.71
N ASP A 77 15.76 -17.37 -8.21
CA ASP A 77 16.58 -18.34 -7.44
C ASP A 77 17.60 -17.65 -6.53
N VAL A 78 18.16 -16.52 -6.97
CA VAL A 78 19.17 -15.75 -6.20
C VAL A 78 18.59 -15.01 -4.99
N PHE A 79 17.27 -14.85 -4.95
CA PHE A 79 16.49 -14.24 -3.87
C PHE A 79 15.59 -15.25 -3.15
N GLU A 80 15.59 -16.50 -3.59
CA GLU A 80 15.01 -17.58 -2.82
C GLU A 80 15.81 -17.73 -1.53
N GLN A 81 15.12 -17.59 -0.41
CA GLN A 81 15.66 -18.09 0.84
C GLN A 81 15.69 -19.60 0.71
N ASP A 82 16.86 -20.20 0.93
CA ASP A 82 17.03 -21.65 0.97
C ASP A 82 15.99 -22.26 1.93
N ASP A 83 14.89 -22.74 1.37
CA ASP A 83 14.00 -23.73 2.00
C ASP A 83 14.74 -25.08 2.18
N SER A 84 16.00 -25.15 1.70
CA SER A 84 16.91 -26.24 1.98
C SER A 84 17.69 -25.99 3.28
N ASN A 85 17.33 -26.80 4.25
CA ASN A 85 17.94 -27.01 5.57
C ASN A 85 19.46 -27.31 5.51
N GLU A 86 20.32 -26.35 5.12
CA GLU A 86 21.75 -26.36 5.42
C GLU A 86 22.06 -25.37 6.54
N THR A 87 22.35 -25.93 7.71
CA THR A 87 22.77 -25.23 8.91
C THR A 87 23.99 -24.34 8.64
N ASN A 88 23.81 -23.02 8.64
CA ASN A 88 24.91 -22.09 8.79
C ASN A 88 25.21 -21.88 10.29
N GLU A 89 26.49 -21.78 10.65
CA GLU A 89 27.04 -21.97 12.01
C GLU A 89 26.62 -20.95 13.10
N THR A 90 25.50 -20.22 12.97
CA THR A 90 25.17 -19.09 13.86
C THR A 90 23.90 -19.19 14.70
N ASN A 91 23.16 -20.31 14.69
CA ASN A 91 22.10 -20.60 15.67
C ASN A 91 21.15 -19.41 16.00
N GLU A 92 20.39 -18.94 15.01
CA GLU A 92 19.37 -17.87 15.13
C GLU A 92 18.50 -17.95 13.85
N THR A 93 17.18 -18.19 13.80
CA THR A 93 16.11 -18.52 14.74
C THR A 93 15.18 -19.50 14.01
N THR A 94 14.93 -20.68 14.59
CA THR A 94 14.04 -21.69 14.01
C THR A 94 12.58 -21.28 14.18
N LEU A 95 11.84 -21.12 13.08
CA LEU A 95 10.39 -21.31 13.14
C LEU A 95 10.13 -22.77 13.57
N PRO A 96 9.23 -23.01 14.54
CA PRO A 96 9.01 -24.35 15.06
C PRO A 96 8.34 -25.23 14.00
N VAL A 97 8.83 -26.47 13.84
CA VAL A 97 8.34 -27.45 12.84
C VAL A 97 6.87 -27.75 13.10
N ASP A 98 6.05 -27.78 12.05
CA ASP A 98 4.65 -28.22 12.05
C ASP A 98 4.51 -29.36 11.02
N SER A 99 4.45 -30.61 11.50
CA SER A 99 4.54 -31.82 10.68
C SER A 99 3.25 -32.14 9.91
N ASP A 100 2.09 -31.67 10.36
CA ASP A 100 0.80 -31.94 9.73
C ASP A 100 0.12 -30.70 9.12
N ASN A 101 0.73 -29.53 9.28
CA ASN A 101 0.34 -28.24 8.73
C ASN A 101 -1.07 -27.81 9.17
N ASP A 102 -1.44 -28.10 10.42
CA ASP A 102 -2.71 -27.66 11.00
C ASP A 102 -2.66 -26.25 11.62
N GLY A 103 -1.46 -25.65 11.66
CA GLY A 103 -1.20 -24.31 12.18
C GLY A 103 -0.71 -24.29 13.63
N VAL A 104 -0.45 -25.45 14.23
CA VAL A 104 0.16 -25.61 15.55
C VAL A 104 1.48 -26.39 15.40
N SER A 105 2.56 -25.87 15.99
CA SER A 105 3.88 -26.52 15.86
C SER A 105 3.96 -27.85 16.61
N ASP A 106 4.78 -28.79 16.16
CA ASP A 106 5.01 -30.14 16.74
C ASP A 106 5.32 -30.13 18.25
N VAL A 107 5.90 -29.04 18.75
CA VAL A 107 6.24 -28.89 20.17
C VAL A 107 5.04 -28.47 21.02
N GLU A 108 4.04 -27.85 20.40
CA GLU A 108 2.79 -27.36 21.00
C GLU A 108 1.58 -28.23 20.60
N ASP A 109 1.73 -29.09 19.60
CA ASP A 109 0.69 -29.99 19.10
C ASP A 109 0.59 -31.28 19.94
N ASN A 110 -0.59 -31.47 20.52
CA ASN A 110 -0.93 -32.66 21.31
C ASN A 110 -1.65 -33.73 20.47
N CYS A 111 -2.00 -33.45 19.23
CA CYS A 111 -2.78 -34.27 18.31
C CYS A 111 -2.09 -34.46 16.93
N PRO A 112 -0.89 -35.07 16.88
CA PRO A 112 -0.12 -35.19 15.65
C PRO A 112 -0.84 -36.01 14.58
N GLY A 113 -1.04 -35.41 13.42
CA GLY A 113 -1.73 -35.96 12.26
C GLY A 113 -3.14 -35.40 12.02
N THR A 114 -3.41 -34.19 12.49
CA THR A 114 -4.64 -33.48 12.16
C THR A 114 -4.66 -33.15 10.66
N ALA A 115 -5.84 -33.24 10.04
CA ALA A 115 -5.96 -32.99 8.61
C ALA A 115 -5.76 -31.49 8.32
N GLN A 116 -4.85 -31.17 7.40
CA GLN A 116 -4.60 -29.81 6.91
C GLN A 116 -5.92 -29.06 6.60
N GLY A 117 -6.13 -27.91 7.25
CA GLY A 117 -7.34 -27.09 7.13
C GLY A 117 -8.50 -27.46 8.07
N ALA A 118 -8.31 -28.41 8.99
CA ALA A 118 -9.25 -28.64 10.09
C ALA A 118 -9.24 -27.45 11.06
N ILE A 119 -10.40 -27.14 11.64
CA ILE A 119 -10.49 -26.14 12.71
C ILE A 119 -10.01 -26.82 14.00
N VAL A 120 -8.78 -26.50 14.39
CA VAL A 120 -8.13 -26.99 15.60
C VAL A 120 -8.20 -25.97 16.72
N ASP A 121 -8.12 -26.44 17.96
CA ASP A 121 -7.91 -25.59 19.12
C ASP A 121 -6.44 -25.22 19.32
N GLU A 122 -6.12 -24.51 20.41
CA GLU A 122 -4.76 -24.06 20.74
C GLU A 122 -3.73 -25.20 20.92
N ASN A 123 -4.16 -26.46 20.89
CA ASN A 123 -3.33 -27.65 21.08
C ASN A 123 -3.25 -28.55 19.83
N GLY A 124 -3.70 -28.10 18.66
CA GLY A 124 -3.70 -28.90 17.42
C GLY A 124 -4.82 -29.96 17.37
N CYS A 125 -5.79 -29.92 18.29
CA CYS A 125 -6.84 -30.94 18.38
C CYS A 125 -8.15 -30.47 17.74
N VAL A 126 -8.75 -31.33 16.90
CA VAL A 126 -10.04 -31.05 16.24
C VAL A 126 -11.17 -30.96 17.26
N GLN A 127 -11.93 -29.86 17.23
CA GLN A 127 -13.13 -29.72 18.05
C GLN A 127 -14.26 -30.59 17.49
N VAL A 128 -14.56 -31.70 18.18
CA VAL A 128 -15.75 -32.52 17.90
C VAL A 128 -16.96 -31.83 18.53
N GLU A 129 -17.89 -31.35 17.71
CA GLU A 129 -19.23 -30.96 18.17
C GLU A 129 -19.97 -32.21 18.68
N SER A 130 -19.73 -32.58 19.94
CA SER A 130 -20.54 -33.59 20.62
C SER A 130 -21.88 -32.96 20.98
N SER A 131 -22.88 -33.23 20.15
CA SER A 131 -24.28 -33.19 20.55
C SER A 131 -24.49 -34.11 21.75
N GLU A 132 -24.83 -33.57 22.91
CA GLU A 132 -25.71 -34.27 23.85
C GLU A 132 -26.45 -33.26 24.75
N GLU A 133 -27.76 -33.51 24.78
CA GLU A 133 -28.87 -32.70 25.26
C GLU A 133 -28.90 -32.56 26.78
N GLU A 134 -29.31 -31.38 27.29
CA GLU A 134 -30.40 -31.33 28.28
C GLU A 134 -31.25 -30.04 28.09
N THR A 135 -32.43 -30.28 27.50
CA THR A 135 -33.74 -29.71 27.84
C THR A 135 -33.93 -28.18 27.87
N ASN A 136 -34.50 -27.64 26.79
CA ASN A 136 -35.60 -26.69 26.91
C ASN A 136 -36.80 -27.18 26.09
N THR A 137 -37.68 -27.85 26.82
CA THR A 137 -39.06 -28.23 26.51
C THR A 137 -39.90 -27.05 26.01
N ALA A 138 -39.75 -26.67 24.74
CA ALA A 138 -40.63 -25.70 24.08
C ALA A 138 -40.91 -26.00 22.59
N LEU A 139 -40.13 -26.87 21.95
CA LEU A 139 -40.20 -27.07 20.50
C LEU A 139 -40.83 -28.41 20.07
N GLU A 140 -40.79 -29.45 20.91
CA GLU A 140 -41.37 -30.77 20.56
C GLU A 140 -42.90 -30.84 20.64
N SER A 141 -43.55 -29.91 21.35
CA SER A 141 -45.01 -29.81 21.29
C SER A 141 -45.51 -29.18 19.97
N PHE A 142 -44.61 -28.65 19.13
CA PHE A 142 -44.98 -27.88 17.94
C PHE A 142 -44.99 -28.70 16.65
N PHE A 143 -44.38 -29.89 16.62
CA PHE A 143 -44.24 -30.69 15.38
C PHE A 143 -44.90 -32.08 15.39
N SER A 144 -45.55 -32.51 16.47
CA SER A 144 -46.32 -33.76 16.46
C SER A 144 -47.83 -33.50 16.45
N GLY A 145 -48.41 -33.47 15.25
CA GLY A 145 -49.84 -33.28 15.05
C GLY A 145 -50.28 -33.36 13.59
N GLU A 146 -50.04 -34.52 12.96
CA GLU A 146 -50.72 -34.94 11.73
C GLU A 146 -52.23 -35.02 11.99
N GLY A 147 -53.02 -34.31 11.17
CA GLY A 147 -54.47 -34.21 11.36
C GLY A 147 -55.20 -33.25 10.44
N GLY A 148 -54.86 -33.20 9.15
CA GLY A 148 -55.80 -32.88 8.07
C GLY A 148 -56.24 -31.41 7.82
N VAL A 149 -56.40 -31.15 6.51
CA VAL A 149 -57.20 -30.08 5.86
C VAL A 149 -56.46 -28.77 5.51
N VAL A 150 -55.99 -28.75 4.26
CA VAL A 150 -56.14 -27.70 3.23
C VAL A 150 -56.39 -26.27 3.73
N THR A 151 -55.37 -25.42 3.67
CA THR A 151 -55.47 -24.08 3.06
C THR A 151 -54.10 -23.63 2.54
N THR A 152 -54.15 -22.92 1.41
CA THR A 152 -53.08 -22.37 0.59
C THR A 152 -51.89 -21.78 1.35
N THR A 153 -50.70 -22.36 1.13
CA THR A 153 -49.42 -21.76 1.57
C THR A 153 -48.63 -21.38 0.33
N VAL A 154 -48.54 -20.07 0.06
CA VAL A 154 -47.38 -19.51 -0.66
C VAL A 154 -46.20 -19.85 0.24
N GLY A 155 -45.47 -20.89 -0.14
CA GLY A 155 -44.40 -21.46 0.66
C GLY A 155 -43.33 -20.42 0.91
N VAL A 156 -42.83 -20.41 2.13
CA VAL A 156 -41.72 -19.59 2.64
C VAL A 156 -40.46 -19.66 1.74
N GLY A 157 -40.35 -20.68 0.88
CA GLY A 157 -39.33 -20.74 -0.17
C GLY A 157 -39.42 -19.67 -1.26
N ALA A 158 -40.62 -19.18 -1.61
CA ALA A 158 -40.78 -18.08 -2.56
C ALA A 158 -40.40 -16.72 -1.96
N ILE A 159 -40.56 -16.57 -0.64
CA ILE A 159 -40.19 -15.34 0.09
C ILE A 159 -38.66 -15.24 0.20
N LEU A 160 -37.96 -16.36 0.40
CA LEU A 160 -36.50 -16.39 0.42
C LEU A 160 -35.89 -16.22 -0.97
N LEU A 161 -36.45 -16.84 -2.02
CA LEU A 161 -36.01 -16.58 -3.41
C LEU A 161 -36.33 -15.15 -3.86
N ALA A 162 -37.45 -14.55 -3.42
CA ALA A 162 -37.73 -13.13 -3.65
C ALA A 162 -36.77 -12.21 -2.86
N LEU A 163 -36.40 -12.56 -1.62
CA LEU A 163 -35.43 -11.80 -0.80
C LEU A 163 -34.02 -11.87 -1.39
N PHE A 164 -33.58 -13.03 -1.90
CA PHE A 164 -32.28 -13.17 -2.55
C PHE A 164 -32.23 -12.55 -3.96
N THR A 165 -33.35 -12.51 -4.68
CA THR A 165 -33.41 -11.82 -6.00
C THR A 165 -33.58 -10.30 -5.89
N LEU A 166 -34.17 -9.79 -4.80
CA LEU A 166 -34.19 -8.36 -4.46
C LEU A 166 -32.88 -7.87 -3.85
N LEU A 167 -32.01 -8.77 -3.39
CA LEU A 167 -30.64 -8.44 -2.95
C LEU A 167 -29.65 -8.27 -4.10
N GLN A 168 -30.03 -8.62 -5.35
CA GLN A 168 -29.19 -8.41 -6.55
C GLN A 168 -29.60 -7.23 -7.43
N THR A 169 -30.60 -6.42 -7.06
CA THR A 169 -31.00 -5.24 -7.87
C THR A 169 -30.59 -3.89 -7.29
N ASN A 170 -29.81 -3.87 -6.20
CA ASN A 170 -29.08 -2.67 -5.75
C ASN A 170 -27.57 -2.76 -6.04
N ALA A 171 -27.18 -3.47 -7.11
CA ALA A 171 -25.82 -3.52 -7.62
C ALA A 171 -25.40 -2.21 -8.33
N VAL A 172 -25.62 -1.06 -7.68
CA VAL A 172 -25.02 0.23 -8.05
C VAL A 172 -24.13 0.79 -6.93
N ALA A 173 -23.99 0.08 -5.80
CA ALA A 173 -23.09 0.47 -4.72
C ALA A 173 -21.72 -0.22 -4.73
N ALA A 174 -21.40 -1.04 -5.75
CA ALA A 174 -20.15 -1.80 -5.86
C ALA A 174 -19.14 -1.23 -6.87
N MET A 175 -19.32 0.03 -7.30
CA MET A 175 -18.35 0.73 -8.16
C MET A 175 -18.08 2.12 -7.61
N LEU A 176 -17.52 2.17 -6.41
CA LEU A 176 -16.57 3.22 -6.10
C LEU A 176 -15.25 2.51 -5.86
N PRO A 177 -14.14 2.93 -6.50
CA PRO A 177 -12.84 2.40 -6.13
C PRO A 177 -12.64 2.57 -4.61
N ASP A 178 -11.94 1.64 -3.97
CA ASP A 178 -11.69 1.62 -2.51
C ASP A 178 -11.11 2.96 -1.99
N THR A 179 -10.61 3.80 -2.89
CA THR A 179 -10.18 5.19 -2.70
C THR A 179 -11.27 6.19 -2.28
N PHE A 180 -12.55 5.81 -2.15
CA PHE A 180 -13.61 6.73 -1.70
C PHE A 180 -14.36 6.32 -0.42
N ARG A 181 -14.02 5.19 0.21
CA ARG A 181 -14.67 4.74 1.46
C ARG A 181 -14.32 5.60 2.68
N TRP A 182 -13.15 6.25 2.69
CA TRP A 182 -12.70 7.10 3.79
C TRP A 182 -13.54 8.38 3.96
N VAL A 183 -14.10 8.92 2.86
CA VAL A 183 -14.96 10.12 2.88
C VAL A 183 -16.21 9.89 3.73
N GLN A 184 -16.68 8.65 3.89
CA GLN A 184 -17.82 8.35 4.76
C GLN A 184 -17.41 8.19 6.24
N VAL A 185 -16.20 7.72 6.51
CA VAL A 185 -15.67 7.47 7.86
C VAL A 185 -15.23 8.79 8.53
N LEU A 186 -14.71 9.74 7.75
CA LEU A 186 -14.27 11.06 8.24
C LEU A 186 -15.38 12.13 8.23
N ARG A 187 -16.58 11.81 7.73
CA ARG A 187 -17.70 12.77 7.62
C ARG A 187 -18.58 12.90 8.87
N LYS A 188 -18.32 12.14 9.94
CA LYS A 188 -18.96 12.43 11.23
C LYS A 188 -18.20 13.58 11.90
N ASN A 189 -18.87 14.71 12.08
CA ASN A 189 -18.48 15.87 12.91
C ASN A 189 -18.32 15.50 14.41
N SER A 190 -17.50 14.51 14.73
CA SER A 190 -17.10 14.19 16.10
C SER A 190 -15.71 14.77 16.34
N LYS A 191 -15.59 15.68 17.29
CA LYS A 191 -14.29 16.06 17.86
C LYS A 191 -13.54 14.78 18.23
N LEU A 192 -12.26 14.68 17.85
CA LEU A 192 -11.44 13.54 18.24
C LEU A 192 -11.48 13.34 19.75
N THR A 193 -11.68 12.11 20.17
CA THR A 193 -11.49 11.67 21.55
C THR A 193 -10.02 11.81 21.95
N LYS A 194 -9.76 11.84 23.27
CA LYS A 194 -8.38 11.90 23.79
C LYS A 194 -7.54 10.71 23.33
N GLU A 195 -8.15 9.54 23.28
CA GLU A 195 -7.57 8.29 22.78
C GLU A 195 -7.17 8.44 21.30
N GLU A 196 -8.11 8.81 20.42
CA GLU A 196 -7.82 9.00 19.00
C GLU A 196 -6.72 10.03 18.76
N ARG A 197 -6.74 11.16 19.47
CA ARG A 197 -5.69 12.18 19.34
C ARG A 197 -4.32 11.62 19.71
N ASN A 198 -4.23 10.85 20.79
CA ASN A 198 -2.97 10.27 21.22
C ASN A 198 -2.41 9.28 20.19
N GLU A 199 -3.24 8.35 19.71
CA GLU A 199 -2.80 7.35 18.71
C GLU A 199 -2.43 8.01 17.37
N LEU A 200 -3.17 9.02 16.92
CA LEU A 200 -2.86 9.74 15.68
C LEU A 200 -1.61 10.61 15.82
N THR A 201 -1.36 11.17 16.99
CA THR A 201 -0.10 11.89 17.28
C THR A 201 1.08 10.93 17.27
N TYR A 202 0.91 9.72 17.83
CA TYR A 202 1.93 8.68 17.78
C TYR A 202 2.24 8.28 16.33
N LEU A 203 1.21 7.98 15.53
CA LEU A 203 1.37 7.66 14.11
C LEU A 203 2.09 8.79 13.35
N GLN A 204 1.72 10.06 13.58
CA GLN A 204 2.44 11.19 13.00
C GLN A 204 3.92 11.22 13.41
N SER A 205 4.23 10.99 14.69
CA SER A 205 5.63 10.98 15.17
C SER A 205 6.45 9.85 14.55
N LEU A 206 5.82 8.70 14.28
CA LEU A 206 6.45 7.57 13.61
C LEU A 206 6.82 7.92 12.17
N VAL A 207 5.87 8.53 11.43
CA VAL A 207 6.13 9.01 10.05
C VAL A 207 7.20 10.10 10.06
N GLN A 208 7.19 11.02 11.03
CA GLN A 208 8.25 12.04 11.15
C GLN A 208 9.64 11.43 11.36
N ALA A 209 9.74 10.39 12.18
CA ALA A 209 11.02 9.73 12.46
C ALA A 209 11.58 9.01 11.22
N TYR A 210 10.74 8.31 10.48
CA TYR A 210 11.19 7.37 9.44
C TYR A 210 10.84 7.77 8.00
N HIS A 211 10.25 8.94 7.73
CA HIS A 211 9.92 9.35 6.34
C HIS A 211 11.14 9.40 5.39
N ALA A 212 12.35 9.54 5.92
CA ALA A 212 13.59 9.52 5.13
C ALA A 212 14.03 8.09 4.74
N ASN A 213 13.53 7.07 5.45
CA ASN A 213 13.82 5.65 5.27
C ASN A 213 12.49 4.88 5.08
N PRO A 214 11.89 4.86 3.87
CA PRO A 214 10.56 4.28 3.65
C PRO A 214 10.44 2.79 3.98
N GLU A 215 11.53 2.03 3.84
CA GLU A 215 11.59 0.60 4.19
C GLU A 215 11.45 0.38 5.70
N GLU A 216 12.25 1.09 6.50
CA GLU A 216 12.16 1.08 7.97
C GLU A 216 10.80 1.60 8.46
N LEU A 217 10.25 2.62 7.79
CA LEU A 217 8.89 3.07 8.08
C LEU A 217 7.84 1.99 7.78
N ALA A 218 8.01 1.21 6.71
CA ALA A 218 7.07 0.16 6.35
C ALA A 218 7.05 -0.97 7.40
N GLU A 219 8.22 -1.37 7.90
CA GLU A 219 8.36 -2.32 9.01
C GLU A 219 7.68 -1.81 10.28
N GLU A 220 7.99 -0.58 10.68
CA GLU A 220 7.42 0.07 11.87
C GLU A 220 5.88 0.21 11.77
N LEU A 221 5.35 0.42 10.57
CA LEU A 221 3.90 0.46 10.31
C LEU A 221 3.25 -0.93 10.41
N VAL A 222 3.94 -1.99 10.01
CA VAL A 222 3.50 -3.38 10.20
C VAL A 222 3.48 -3.73 11.69
N ASP A 223 4.54 -3.40 12.42
CA ASP A 223 4.64 -3.62 13.86
C ASP A 223 3.55 -2.86 14.62
N LEU A 224 3.32 -1.60 14.27
CA LEU A 224 2.24 -0.79 14.82
C LEU A 224 0.86 -1.42 14.56
N LYS A 225 0.63 -2.00 13.37
CA LYS A 225 -0.62 -2.71 13.05
C LYS A 225 -0.80 -3.95 13.95
N GLY A 226 0.29 -4.65 14.26
CA GLY A 226 0.33 -5.73 15.24
C GLY A 226 -0.04 -5.26 16.65
N ASP A 227 0.64 -4.22 17.15
CA ASP A 227 0.36 -3.63 18.47
C ASP A 227 -1.10 -3.15 18.61
N ILE A 228 -1.61 -2.42 17.62
CA ILE A 228 -3.01 -1.97 17.61
C ILE A 228 -3.97 -3.16 17.65
N THR A 229 -3.66 -4.25 16.94
CA THR A 229 -4.49 -5.47 16.96
C THR A 229 -4.49 -6.11 18.35
N ALA A 230 -3.32 -6.26 18.97
CA ALA A 230 -3.19 -6.80 20.33
C ALA A 230 -3.86 -5.90 21.39
N ARG A 231 -3.73 -4.59 21.28
CA ARG A 231 -4.41 -3.63 22.15
C ARG A 231 -5.92 -3.68 21.96
N PHE A 232 -6.39 -3.94 20.74
CA PHE A 232 -7.82 -4.08 20.44
C PHE A 232 -8.41 -5.34 21.04
N THR A 233 -7.75 -6.50 20.88
CA THR A 233 -8.20 -7.76 21.48
C THR A 233 -8.23 -7.68 23.02
N ASN A 234 -7.31 -6.91 23.61
CA ASN A 234 -7.26 -6.63 25.04
C ASN A 234 -8.19 -5.50 25.52
N ASN A 235 -9.11 -5.00 24.69
CA ASN A 235 -10.03 -3.90 25.00
C ASN A 235 -9.34 -2.58 25.45
N GLN A 236 -8.09 -2.35 25.02
CA GLN A 236 -7.31 -1.15 25.35
C GLN A 236 -7.50 -0.03 24.32
N ILE A 237 -7.99 -0.35 23.13
CA ILE A 237 -8.32 0.61 22.07
C ILE A 237 -9.71 0.32 21.51
N LYS A 238 -10.45 1.36 21.16
CA LYS A 238 -11.78 1.26 20.56
C LYS A 238 -11.72 0.83 19.11
N LYS A 239 -12.78 0.15 18.67
CA LYS A 239 -12.99 -0.24 17.27
C LYS A 239 -12.85 0.94 16.32
N GLU A 240 -13.46 2.08 16.65
CA GLU A 240 -13.43 3.27 15.79
C GLU A 240 -12.02 3.84 15.61
N THR A 241 -11.20 3.81 16.68
CA THR A 241 -9.81 4.28 16.63
C THR A 241 -8.93 3.34 15.82
N ARG A 242 -9.07 2.02 16.01
CA ARG A 242 -8.37 1.00 15.21
C ARG A 242 -8.68 1.16 13.72
N GLU A 243 -9.95 1.29 13.36
CA GLU A 243 -10.35 1.42 11.95
C GLU A 243 -9.75 2.67 11.30
N LYS A 244 -9.72 3.82 12.02
CA LYS A 244 -9.07 5.04 11.53
C LYS A 244 -7.58 4.87 11.32
N LEU A 245 -6.88 4.29 12.29
CA LEU A 245 -5.43 4.06 12.18
C LEU A 245 -5.11 3.11 11.03
N PHE A 246 -5.87 2.04 10.84
CA PHE A 246 -5.61 1.07 9.78
C PHE A 246 -5.79 1.65 8.38
N ILE A 247 -6.76 2.56 8.21
CA ILE A 247 -6.93 3.30 6.95
C ILE A 247 -5.68 4.15 6.69
N LEU A 248 -5.25 4.95 7.66
CA LEU A 248 -4.09 5.82 7.51
C LEU A 248 -2.79 5.04 7.31
N ILE A 249 -2.58 3.95 8.04
CA ILE A 249 -1.43 3.05 7.86
C ILE A 249 -1.41 2.50 6.43
N GLY A 250 -2.55 2.05 5.91
CA GLY A 250 -2.64 1.56 4.52
C GLY A 250 -2.31 2.65 3.49
N GLU A 251 -2.74 3.89 3.71
CA GLU A 251 -2.38 5.03 2.84
C GLU A 251 -0.88 5.35 2.92
N LEU A 252 -0.30 5.34 4.11
CA LEU A 252 1.13 5.57 4.32
C LEU A 252 1.98 4.49 3.64
N GLN A 253 1.58 3.22 3.73
CA GLN A 253 2.25 2.11 3.04
C GLN A 253 2.15 2.22 1.51
N ALA A 254 1.10 2.86 0.99
CA ALA A 254 0.93 3.10 -0.45
C ALA A 254 1.52 4.44 -0.92
N SER A 255 2.10 5.24 -0.02
CA SER A 255 2.60 6.58 -0.32
C SER A 255 4.01 6.53 -0.90
N THR A 256 4.30 7.43 -1.84
CA THR A 256 5.65 7.62 -2.36
C THR A 256 6.57 8.32 -1.33
N PRO A 257 7.90 8.21 -1.44
CA PRO A 257 8.82 8.89 -0.52
C PRO A 257 8.62 10.41 -0.46
N SER A 258 8.31 11.05 -1.60
CA SER A 258 8.03 12.48 -1.64
C SER A 258 6.73 12.84 -0.92
N GLU A 259 5.72 11.98 -0.98
CA GLU A 259 4.45 12.18 -0.24
C GLU A 259 4.68 12.00 1.25
N LEU A 260 5.44 10.99 1.66
CA LEU A 260 5.79 10.74 3.07
C LEU A 260 6.47 11.96 3.72
N TYR A 261 7.39 12.62 3.02
CA TYR A 261 8.01 13.86 3.50
C TYR A 261 6.99 14.99 3.76
N GLN A 262 6.02 15.16 2.85
CA GLN A 262 4.97 16.17 2.99
C GLN A 262 3.97 15.80 4.10
N ILE A 263 3.64 14.51 4.21
CA ILE A 263 2.69 13.98 5.20
C ILE A 263 3.26 14.11 6.61
N ALA A 264 4.54 13.78 6.82
CA ALA A 264 5.21 13.82 8.12
C ALA A 264 4.95 15.11 8.91
N HIS A 265 4.95 16.26 8.21
CA HIS A 265 4.82 17.58 8.83
C HIS A 265 3.39 18.17 8.73
N ASN A 266 2.41 17.38 8.29
CA ASN A 266 1.05 17.83 8.04
C ASN A 266 0.06 17.31 9.09
N GLU A 267 -0.17 18.11 10.13
CA GLU A 267 -1.15 17.79 11.20
C GLU A 267 -2.59 17.63 10.67
N ALA A 268 -2.94 18.28 9.56
CA ALA A 268 -4.27 18.19 8.98
C ALA A 268 -4.50 16.82 8.31
N TYR A 269 -3.45 16.19 7.78
CA TYR A 269 -3.53 14.83 7.21
C TYR A 269 -3.96 13.82 8.29
N PHE A 270 -3.38 13.89 9.48
CA PHE A 270 -3.74 13.04 10.62
C PHE A 270 -5.02 13.47 11.36
N GLY A 271 -5.70 14.53 10.89
CA GLY A 271 -6.88 15.09 11.55
C GLY A 271 -6.60 15.69 12.93
N LEU A 272 -5.34 16.07 13.20
CA LEU A 272 -4.91 16.68 14.46
C LEU A 272 -5.14 18.21 14.48
N SER A 273 -5.17 18.83 13.31
CA SER A 273 -5.62 20.23 13.14
C SER A 273 -7.14 20.34 13.13
N GLU A 274 -7.67 21.49 13.57
CA GLU A 274 -9.09 21.80 13.39
C GLU A 274 -9.44 21.75 11.89
N VAL A 275 -10.52 21.04 11.57
CA VAL A 275 -11.03 20.94 10.20
C VAL A 275 -11.60 22.30 9.85
N ILE A 276 -10.91 23.01 8.95
CA ILE A 276 -11.39 24.25 8.36
C ILE A 276 -12.63 23.90 7.53
N ASP A 277 -13.78 24.49 7.86
CA ASP A 277 -15.00 24.27 7.08
C ASP A 277 -14.78 24.69 5.62
N THR A 278 -15.54 24.10 4.71
CA THR A 278 -15.49 24.43 3.28
C THR A 278 -15.61 25.94 3.01
N GLY A 279 -16.44 26.66 3.78
CA GLY A 279 -16.59 28.10 3.69
C GLY A 279 -15.34 28.86 4.13
N ASP A 280 -14.74 28.47 5.25
CA ASP A 280 -13.50 29.08 5.75
C ASP A 280 -12.31 28.75 4.83
N ARG A 281 -12.29 27.56 4.23
CA ARG A 281 -11.27 27.17 3.25
C ARG A 281 -11.38 27.98 1.96
N SER A 282 -12.59 28.25 1.48
CA SER A 282 -12.79 29.17 0.35
C SER A 282 -12.37 30.59 0.69
N LYS A 283 -12.63 31.05 1.92
CA LYS A 283 -12.23 32.38 2.36
C LYS A 283 -10.71 32.55 2.45
N LEU A 284 -10.00 31.54 2.96
CA LEU A 284 -8.54 31.52 3.00
C LEU A 284 -7.94 31.45 1.58
N LEU A 285 -8.58 30.72 0.67
CA LEU A 285 -8.18 30.69 -0.73
C LEU A 285 -8.39 32.05 -1.40
N ASP A 286 -9.53 32.69 -1.19
CA ASP A 286 -9.84 34.03 -1.69
C ASP A 286 -8.90 35.08 -1.11
N GLU A 287 -8.54 34.96 0.17
CA GLU A 287 -7.56 35.81 0.84
C GLU A 287 -6.16 35.61 0.25
N LYS A 288 -5.73 34.36 0.02
CA LYS A 288 -4.46 34.04 -0.64
C LYS A 288 -4.43 34.58 -2.07
N LEU A 289 -5.53 34.46 -2.81
CA LEU A 289 -5.69 35.00 -4.16
C LEU A 289 -5.69 36.54 -4.16
N ALA A 290 -6.33 37.17 -3.18
CA ALA A 290 -6.33 38.62 -2.98
C ALA A 290 -4.94 39.15 -2.59
N MET A 291 -4.17 38.39 -1.82
CA MET A 291 -2.79 38.73 -1.47
C MET A 291 -1.84 38.56 -2.66
N THR A 292 -2.02 37.52 -3.50
CA THR A 292 -1.25 37.40 -4.76
C THR A 292 -1.62 38.45 -5.81
N THR A 293 -2.77 39.10 -5.69
CA THR A 293 -3.24 40.12 -6.67
C THR A 293 -3.02 41.56 -6.18
N SER A 294 -2.53 41.75 -4.94
CA SER A 294 -2.36 43.08 -4.33
C SER A 294 -0.90 43.49 -4.09
N ASP A 295 0.07 42.95 -4.84
CA ASP A 295 1.41 43.53 -4.91
C ASP A 295 1.73 44.04 -6.33
N GLY A 296 1.10 45.16 -6.66
CA GLY A 296 1.54 46.09 -7.71
C GLY A 296 2.84 46.82 -7.36
N ASN A 297 3.76 46.18 -6.62
CA ASN A 297 5.13 46.64 -6.39
C ASN A 297 6.02 45.51 -5.81
N HIS A 298 5.88 44.27 -6.28
CA HIS A 298 6.87 43.24 -5.99
C HIS A 298 8.14 43.47 -6.82
N GLU A 299 9.27 43.66 -6.13
CA GLU A 299 10.59 43.34 -6.68
C GLU A 299 10.53 41.93 -7.23
N MET A 300 10.40 41.83 -8.55
CA MET A 300 10.40 40.59 -9.29
C MET A 300 11.71 39.86 -8.95
N SER A 301 11.61 38.71 -8.29
CA SER A 301 12.77 37.87 -7.96
C SER A 301 13.65 37.73 -9.20
N ILE A 302 14.93 38.09 -9.06
CA ILE A 302 15.90 38.11 -10.16
C ILE A 302 16.10 36.68 -10.72
N ALA A 303 15.88 35.65 -9.89
CA ALA A 303 16.04 34.25 -10.25
C ALA A 303 14.71 33.45 -10.22
N PRO A 304 14.57 32.40 -11.05
CA PRO A 304 13.43 31.49 -11.03
C PRO A 304 13.34 30.70 -9.72
N SER A 305 12.13 30.24 -9.39
CA SER A 305 11.89 29.38 -8.23
C SER A 305 12.34 27.95 -8.51
N ILE A 306 12.70 27.20 -7.46
CA ILE A 306 12.99 25.75 -7.53
C ILE A 306 11.85 24.93 -8.16
N HIS A 307 10.60 25.40 -7.98
CA HIS A 307 9.39 24.78 -8.52
C HIS A 307 9.00 25.28 -9.91
N SER A 308 9.72 26.26 -10.47
CA SER A 308 9.48 26.73 -11.83
C SER A 308 9.77 25.59 -12.82
N GLN A 309 8.89 25.39 -13.80
CA GLN A 309 9.05 24.39 -14.85
C GLN A 309 9.67 25.06 -16.08
N GLY A 310 10.78 24.49 -16.59
CA GLY A 310 11.41 24.91 -17.83
C GLY A 310 11.16 23.92 -18.98
N GLU A 311 11.53 24.32 -20.19
CA GLU A 311 11.52 23.46 -21.38
C GLU A 311 12.74 22.54 -21.38
N LEU A 312 12.53 21.25 -21.65
CA LEU A 312 13.61 20.26 -21.71
C LEU A 312 14.19 20.21 -23.13
N ASP A 313 15.51 20.38 -23.25
CA ASP A 313 16.20 20.23 -24.53
C ASP A 313 16.59 18.77 -24.83
N ASP A 314 17.09 18.54 -26.05
CA ASP A 314 17.57 17.25 -26.56
C ASP A 314 18.81 16.71 -25.82
N LYS A 315 19.38 17.51 -24.92
CA LYS A 315 20.57 17.18 -24.12
C LYS A 315 20.24 16.94 -22.64
N GLY A 316 18.95 16.91 -22.28
CA GLY A 316 18.52 16.70 -20.89
C GLY A 316 18.69 17.92 -19.99
N THR A 317 18.83 19.11 -20.55
CA THR A 317 18.94 20.37 -19.82
C THR A 317 17.59 21.08 -19.82
N TYR A 318 17.11 21.47 -18.64
CA TYR A 318 15.92 22.31 -18.54
C TYR A 318 16.31 23.78 -18.73
N TRP A 319 15.57 24.49 -19.55
CA TRP A 319 15.74 25.91 -19.86
C TRP A 319 14.51 26.72 -19.48
N ILE A 320 14.71 27.86 -18.84
CA ILE A 320 13.62 28.80 -18.55
C ILE A 320 14.07 30.22 -18.79
N GLU A 321 13.24 31.01 -19.46
CA GLU A 321 13.40 32.45 -19.53
C GLU A 321 12.76 33.09 -18.29
N TRP A 322 13.56 33.79 -17.48
CA TRP A 322 13.06 34.41 -16.26
C TRP A 322 13.64 35.81 -16.00
N PRO A 323 12.79 36.82 -15.77
CA PRO A 323 11.33 36.82 -15.96
C PRO A 323 10.96 36.56 -17.43
N GLY A 324 9.76 36.07 -17.72
CA GLY A 324 9.36 35.78 -19.11
C GLY A 324 9.48 37.02 -20.02
N ASN A 325 9.99 36.83 -21.23
CA ASN A 325 10.37 37.89 -22.19
C ASN A 325 11.47 38.85 -21.72
N SER A 326 12.27 38.50 -20.70
CA SER A 326 13.39 39.33 -20.24
C SER A 326 14.66 39.19 -21.08
N GLY A 327 14.75 38.14 -21.92
CA GLY A 327 15.98 37.72 -22.58
C GLY A 327 17.02 37.09 -21.65
N THR A 328 16.70 36.90 -20.36
CA THR A 328 17.58 36.25 -19.40
C THR A 328 17.18 34.79 -19.25
N TRP A 329 18.10 33.90 -19.61
CA TRP A 329 17.89 32.46 -19.55
C TRP A 329 18.54 31.86 -18.32
N TYR A 330 17.89 30.85 -17.78
CA TYR A 330 18.40 29.99 -16.72
C TYR A 330 18.33 28.55 -17.19
N TYR A 331 19.30 27.75 -16.75
CA TYR A 331 19.34 26.32 -17.04
C TYR A 331 19.60 25.50 -15.78
N ARG A 332 19.18 24.25 -15.79
CA ARG A 332 19.54 23.26 -14.76
C ARG A 332 19.63 21.87 -15.37
N TYR A 333 20.49 21.02 -14.80
CA TYR A 333 20.62 19.63 -15.19
C TYR A 333 19.70 18.75 -14.36
N ALA A 334 19.11 17.70 -14.93
CA ALA A 334 18.55 16.65 -14.08
C ALA A 334 19.71 15.91 -13.38
N PRO A 335 19.64 15.59 -12.07
CA PRO A 335 18.54 15.79 -11.11
C PRO A 335 18.68 17.05 -10.24
N GLU A 336 19.52 18.00 -10.62
CA GLU A 336 19.75 19.24 -9.88
C GLU A 336 18.51 20.14 -9.89
N HIS A 337 18.19 20.69 -8.71
CA HIS A 337 17.00 21.53 -8.55
C HIS A 337 17.34 23.02 -8.62
N GLU A 338 18.62 23.40 -8.68
CA GLU A 338 19.08 24.78 -8.69
C GLU A 338 19.19 25.37 -10.10
N TRP A 339 18.63 26.56 -10.30
CA TRP A 339 18.70 27.29 -11.57
C TRP A 339 20.00 28.07 -11.67
N THR A 340 20.80 27.78 -12.69
CA THR A 340 22.01 28.53 -13.04
C THR A 340 21.70 29.55 -14.13
N LYS A 341 22.08 30.80 -13.92
CA LYS A 341 21.92 31.85 -14.95
C LYS A 341 22.81 31.53 -16.15
N PHE A 342 22.23 31.52 -17.34
CA PHE A 342 22.96 31.39 -18.58
C PHE A 342 23.65 32.71 -18.92
N GLU A 343 24.99 32.69 -18.94
CA GLU A 343 25.81 33.78 -19.45
C GLU A 343 26.17 33.47 -20.92
N GLY A 344 25.27 33.89 -21.82
CA GLY A 344 25.42 33.72 -23.27
C GLY A 344 26.22 34.81 -23.95
#